data_AF-A0A7Y2CGM1-F1
#
_entry.id   AF-A0A7Y2CGM1-F1
#
_cell.length_a   1.000
_cell.length_b   1.000
_cell.length_c   1.000
_cell.angle_alpha   90.00
_cell.angle_beta   90.00
_cell.angle_gamma   90.00
#
_symmetry.space_group_name_H-M   'P 1'
#
loop_
_entity.id
_entity.type
_entity.pdbx_description
1 polymer ?
#
loop_
_entity_poly.entity_id
_entity_poly.type
_entity_poly.pdbx_seq_one_letter_code
_entity_poly.pdbx_strand_id
1 'polypeptide(L)'
;MSKPRLIAYVSNDIRAKVAAAAKKPGVSQSEIIEAALKAFFSYEIDDQRDAAIVRRLDRMSRQMARLERNDAIFAEMMTRFVRIYLTFAPMIPEASKQAAKLKGDERFSRYIDAVKGQLERRRSAFEDAFEDFVPSAEDFFEAKDLADLNGGGHA
;
A
#
# COMPACT_ATOMS: atom_id res chain seq x y z
N MET A 1 -30.80 -3.52 -30.79
CA MET A 1 -30.62 -4.99 -30.82
C MET A 1 -31.65 -5.62 -29.90
N SER A 2 -32.28 -6.74 -30.28
CA SER A 2 -33.26 -7.42 -29.42
C SER A 2 -32.58 -8.04 -28.21
N LYS A 3 -33.14 -7.86 -27.00
CA LYS A 3 -32.63 -8.52 -25.80
C LYS A 3 -32.86 -10.05 -25.91
N PRO A 4 -31.86 -10.89 -25.57
CA PRO A 4 -32.04 -12.34 -25.58
C PRO A 4 -33.05 -12.77 -24.51
N ARG A 5 -33.83 -13.82 -24.79
CA ARG A 5 -34.85 -14.34 -23.86
C ARG A 5 -34.20 -15.31 -22.87
N LEU A 6 -34.33 -15.01 -21.58
CA LEU A 6 -33.95 -15.91 -20.49
C LEU A 6 -35.21 -16.58 -19.94
N ILE A 7 -35.20 -17.92 -19.80
CA ILE A 7 -36.30 -18.69 -19.20
C ILE A 7 -35.75 -19.40 -17.97
N ALA A 8 -36.36 -19.17 -16.82
CA ALA A 8 -36.01 -19.82 -15.56
C ALA A 8 -37.26 -20.08 -14.73
N TYR A 9 -37.21 -21.13 -13.92
CA TYR A 9 -38.24 -21.39 -12.91
C TYR A 9 -37.92 -20.60 -11.64
N VAL A 10 -38.96 -20.00 -11.06
CA VAL A 10 -38.87 -19.28 -9.78
C VAL A 10 -39.98 -19.75 -8.86
N SER A 11 -39.78 -19.58 -7.54
CA SER A 11 -40.83 -19.88 -6.57
C SER A 11 -42.05 -18.96 -6.76
N ASN A 12 -43.21 -19.42 -6.29
CA ASN A 12 -44.44 -18.63 -6.35
C ASN A 12 -44.32 -17.29 -5.59
N ASP A 13 -43.55 -17.26 -4.49
CA ASP A 13 -43.27 -16.05 -3.72
C ASP A 13 -42.51 -15.01 -4.54
N ILE A 14 -41.42 -15.40 -5.22
CA ILE A 14 -40.63 -14.50 -6.07
C ILE A 14 -41.45 -14.00 -7.25
N ARG A 15 -42.22 -14.90 -7.89
CA ARG A 15 -43.14 -14.51 -8.98
C ARG A 15 -44.15 -13.46 -8.52
N ALA A 16 -44.73 -13.64 -7.33
CA ALA A 16 -45.69 -12.69 -6.76
C ALA A 16 -45.03 -11.33 -6.48
N LYS A 17 -43.81 -11.32 -5.92
CA LYS A 17 -43.04 -10.09 -5.65
C LYS A 17 -42.70 -9.32 -6.93
N VAL A 18 -42.23 -10.00 -7.97
CA VAL A 18 -41.91 -9.38 -9.27
C VAL A 18 -43.19 -8.83 -9.91
N ALA A 19 -44.29 -9.59 -9.89
CA ALA A 19 -45.56 -9.13 -10.43
C ALA A 19 -46.12 -7.93 -9.67
N ALA A 20 -45.98 -7.88 -8.35
CA ALA A 20 -46.38 -6.74 -7.54
C ALA A 20 -45.54 -5.49 -7.84
N ALA A 21 -44.22 -5.64 -7.97
CA ALA A 21 -43.31 -4.55 -8.30
C ALA A 21 -43.55 -3.97 -9.71
N ALA A 22 -43.97 -4.80 -10.66
CA ALA A 22 -44.32 -4.39 -12.04
C ALA A 22 -45.67 -3.67 -12.16
N LYS A 23 -46.45 -3.53 -11.08
CA LYS A 23 -47.69 -2.75 -11.11
C LYS A 23 -47.45 -1.24 -11.17
N LYS A 24 -46.20 -0.79 -10.95
CA LYS A 24 -45.82 0.62 -11.08
C LYS A 24 -45.83 1.05 -12.55
N PRO A 25 -46.41 2.21 -12.90
CA PRO A 25 -46.38 2.71 -14.27
C PRO A 25 -44.94 2.81 -14.80
N GLY A 26 -44.71 2.31 -16.02
CA GLY A 26 -43.41 2.40 -16.69
C GLY A 26 -42.36 1.38 -16.24
N VAL A 27 -42.73 0.33 -15.49
CA VAL A 27 -41.80 -0.73 -15.07
C VAL A 27 -42.34 -2.11 -15.44
N SER A 28 -41.61 -2.83 -16.28
CA SER A 28 -41.93 -4.21 -16.69
C SER A 28 -41.29 -5.25 -15.77
N GLN A 29 -41.84 -6.47 -15.75
CA GLN A 29 -41.22 -7.59 -15.05
C GLN A 29 -39.80 -7.88 -15.56
N SER A 30 -39.59 -7.78 -16.87
CA SER A 30 -38.27 -7.96 -17.49
C SER A 30 -37.26 -6.91 -17.00
N GLU A 31 -37.66 -5.65 -16.84
CA GLU A 31 -36.78 -4.60 -16.29
C GLU A 31 -36.44 -4.83 -14.82
N ILE A 32 -37.40 -5.29 -14.01
CA ILE A 32 -37.15 -5.63 -12.60
C ILE A 32 -36.19 -6.80 -12.50
N ILE A 33 -36.40 -7.85 -13.30
CA ILE A 33 -35.52 -9.02 -13.31
C ILE A 33 -34.13 -8.62 -13.80
N GLU A 34 -34.02 -7.82 -14.86
CA GLU A 34 -32.74 -7.35 -15.37
C GLU A 34 -32.00 -6.47 -14.36
N ALA A 35 -32.69 -5.56 -13.67
CA ALA A 35 -32.11 -4.74 -12.62
C ALA A 35 -31.64 -5.57 -11.42
N ALA A 36 -32.44 -6.56 -11.00
CA ALA A 36 -32.07 -7.47 -9.92
C ALA A 36 -30.86 -8.35 -10.28
N LEU A 37 -30.80 -8.86 -11.52
CA LEU A 37 -29.64 -9.61 -12.00
C LEU A 37 -28.41 -8.72 -12.12
N LYS A 38 -28.54 -7.48 -12.62
CA LYS A 38 -27.45 -6.50 -12.63
C LYS A 38 -26.93 -6.22 -11.22
N ALA A 39 -27.83 -6.03 -10.25
CA ALA A 39 -27.47 -5.82 -8.85
C ALA A 39 -26.83 -7.07 -8.21
N PHE A 40 -27.30 -8.27 -8.56
CA PHE A 40 -26.72 -9.52 -8.08
C PHE A 40 -25.28 -9.70 -8.59
N PHE A 41 -25.07 -9.51 -9.89
CA PHE A 41 -23.74 -9.60 -10.49
C PHE A 41 -22.83 -8.43 -10.07
N SER A 42 -23.37 -7.25 -9.78
CA SER A 42 -22.56 -6.15 -9.23
C SER A 42 -22.16 -6.41 -7.78
N TYR A 43 -23.05 -6.98 -6.96
CA TYR A 43 -22.77 -7.31 -5.56
C TYR A 43 -21.63 -8.33 -5.43
N GLU A 44 -21.60 -9.37 -6.28
CA GLU A 44 -20.50 -10.34 -6.28
C GLU A 44 -19.15 -9.69 -6.70
N ILE A 45 -19.18 -8.77 -7.66
CA ILE A 45 -18.01 -8.00 -8.08
C ILE A 45 -17.56 -7.02 -6.97
N ASP A 46 -18.50 -6.38 -6.29
CA ASP A 46 -18.23 -5.44 -5.19
C ASP A 46 -17.69 -6.19 -3.97
N ASP A 47 -18.23 -7.36 -3.60
CA ASP A 47 -17.71 -8.19 -2.50
C ASP A 47 -16.26 -8.65 -2.76
N GLN A 48 -15.93 -9.04 -4.00
CA GLN A 48 -14.56 -9.40 -4.36
C GLN A 48 -13.61 -8.21 -4.30
N ARG A 49 -14.05 -7.05 -4.78
CA ARG A 49 -13.29 -5.79 -4.70
C ARG A 49 -13.08 -5.34 -3.26
N ASP A 50 -14.12 -5.38 -2.44
CA ASP A 50 -14.09 -5.01 -1.04
C ASP A 50 -13.16 -5.95 -0.26
N ALA A 51 -13.23 -7.26 -0.52
CA ALA A 51 -12.30 -8.21 0.06
C ALA A 51 -10.84 -7.93 -0.35
N ALA A 52 -10.58 -7.54 -1.60
CA ALA A 52 -9.25 -7.14 -2.06
C ALA A 52 -8.77 -5.85 -1.37
N ILE A 53 -9.66 -4.86 -1.20
CA ILE A 53 -9.36 -3.61 -0.48
C ILE A 53 -9.01 -3.89 0.98
N VAL A 54 -9.78 -4.74 1.67
CA VAL A 54 -9.51 -5.12 3.07
C VAL A 54 -8.15 -5.80 3.20
N ARG A 55 -7.81 -6.74 2.32
CA ARG A 55 -6.47 -7.39 2.31
C ARG A 55 -5.35 -6.36 2.10
N ARG A 56 -5.57 -5.40 1.21
CA ARG A 56 -4.63 -4.31 0.96
C ARG A 56 -4.43 -3.43 2.19
N LEU A 57 -5.52 -3.01 2.86
CA LEU A 57 -5.46 -2.20 4.06
C LEU A 57 -4.73 -2.92 5.20
N ASP A 58 -4.95 -4.22 5.34
CA ASP A 58 -4.22 -5.06 6.29
C ASP A 58 -2.72 -5.12 5.97
N ARG A 59 -2.34 -5.32 4.70
CA ARG A 59 -0.92 -5.29 4.28
C ARG A 59 -0.28 -3.92 4.58
N MET A 60 -0.95 -2.82 4.24
CA MET A 60 -0.48 -1.46 4.54
C MET A 60 -0.32 -1.23 6.05
N SER A 61 -1.25 -1.75 6.87
CA SER A 61 -1.17 -1.63 8.34
C SER A 61 0.05 -2.36 8.90
N ARG A 62 0.36 -3.56 8.38
CA ARG A 62 1.58 -4.29 8.76
C ARG A 62 2.84 -3.55 8.35
N GLN A 63 2.85 -2.92 7.17
CA GLN A 63 3.97 -2.10 6.72
C GLN A 63 4.17 -0.87 7.61
N MET A 64 3.09 -0.19 8.02
CA MET A 64 3.15 0.92 8.96
C MET A 64 3.71 0.48 10.32
N ALA A 65 3.26 -0.64 10.87
CA ALA A 65 3.80 -1.17 12.12
C ALA A 65 5.30 -1.51 12.02
N ARG A 66 5.75 -2.04 10.87
CA ARG A 66 7.19 -2.27 10.61
C ARG A 66 7.95 -0.94 10.53
N LEU A 67 7.41 0.08 9.86
CA LEU A 67 8.01 1.40 9.78
C LEU A 67 8.14 2.05 11.17
N GLU A 68 7.10 2.00 12.00
CA GLU A 68 7.14 2.50 13.38
C GLU A 68 8.22 1.80 14.22
N ARG A 69 8.34 0.48 14.09
CA ARG A 69 9.42 -0.28 14.75
C ARG A 69 10.79 0.16 14.25
N ASN A 70 10.94 0.38 12.95
CA ASN A 70 12.21 0.79 12.34
C ASN A 70 12.60 2.20 12.81
N ASP A 71 11.65 3.11 12.90
CA ASP A 71 11.84 4.47 13.42
C ASP A 71 12.27 4.47 14.88
N ALA A 72 11.66 3.61 15.71
CA ALA A 72 12.06 3.44 17.11
C ALA A 72 13.51 2.94 17.25
N ILE A 73 13.90 1.97 16.40
CA ILE A 73 15.26 1.44 16.39
C ILE A 73 16.26 2.50 15.91
N PHE A 74 15.92 3.28 14.89
CA PHE A 74 16.75 4.39 14.43
C PHE A 74 16.92 5.47 15.52
N ALA A 75 15.85 5.80 16.25
CA ALA A 75 15.90 6.75 17.35
C ALA A 75 16.83 6.27 18.49
N GLU A 76 16.79 4.97 18.83
CA GLU A 76 17.69 4.36 19.81
C GLU A 76 19.15 4.36 19.32
N MET A 77 19.39 4.02 18.06
CA MET A 77 20.73 4.08 17.45
C MET A 77 21.30 5.51 17.47
N MET A 78 20.48 6.50 17.11
CA MET A 78 20.87 7.91 17.14
C MET A 78 21.19 8.37 18.57
N THR A 79 20.37 7.97 19.55
CA THR A 79 20.61 8.26 20.97
C THR A 79 21.96 7.71 21.43
N ARG A 80 22.28 6.47 21.05
CA ARG A 80 23.59 5.85 21.35
C ARG A 80 24.73 6.57 20.65
N PHE A 81 24.57 6.89 19.37
CA PHE A 81 25.56 7.64 18.59
C PHE A 81 25.88 8.99 19.25
N VAL A 82 24.87 9.78 19.60
CA VAL A 82 25.04 11.08 20.28
C VAL A 82 25.76 10.91 21.62
N ARG A 83 25.39 9.89 22.41
CA ARG A 83 26.07 9.61 23.68
C ARG A 83 27.55 9.31 23.48
N ILE A 84 27.88 8.43 22.53
CA ILE A 84 29.28 8.09 22.19
C ILE A 84 30.02 9.34 21.71
N TYR A 85 29.40 10.12 20.81
CA TYR A 85 29.97 11.36 20.31
C TYR A 85 30.31 12.32 21.45
N LEU A 86 29.38 12.60 22.36
CA LEU A 86 29.64 13.50 23.49
C LEU A 86 30.65 12.94 24.50
N THR A 87 30.76 11.62 24.61
CA THR A 87 31.72 10.95 25.51
C THR A 87 33.15 11.08 24.99
N PHE A 88 33.35 10.97 23.67
CA PHE A 88 34.67 10.90 23.05
C PHE A 88 35.03 12.14 22.22
N ALA A 89 34.14 13.12 22.08
CA ALA A 89 34.41 14.34 21.34
C ALA A 89 35.59 15.10 21.96
N PRO A 90 36.68 15.34 21.21
CA PRO A 90 37.82 16.08 21.74
C PRO A 90 37.41 17.52 22.03
N MET A 91 37.75 18.02 23.22
CA MET A 91 37.61 19.45 23.53
C MET A 91 38.59 20.24 22.66
N ILE A 92 38.06 21.16 21.85
CA ILE A 92 38.86 21.97 20.92
C ILE A 92 39.13 23.34 21.57
N PRO A 93 40.41 23.75 21.71
CA PRO A 93 40.74 25.09 22.19
C PRO A 93 40.11 26.18 21.32
N GLU A 94 39.69 27.30 21.93
CA GLU A 94 39.00 28.40 21.21
C GLU A 94 39.75 28.87 19.96
N ALA A 95 41.07 29.04 20.07
CA ALA A 95 41.92 29.48 18.95
C ALA A 95 41.88 28.53 17.74
N SER A 96 41.58 27.25 17.95
CA SER A 96 41.57 26.22 16.91
C SER A 96 40.16 25.88 16.43
N LYS A 97 39.10 26.44 17.04
CA LYS A 97 37.71 26.09 16.68
C LYS A 97 37.37 26.41 15.23
N GLN A 98 37.82 27.56 14.72
CA GLN A 98 37.53 27.95 13.34
C GLN A 98 38.16 26.99 12.33
N ALA A 99 39.43 26.63 12.54
CA ALA A 99 40.12 25.65 11.69
C ALA A 99 39.50 24.25 11.79
N ALA A 100 39.11 23.84 12.99
CA ALA A 100 38.42 22.56 13.20
C ALA A 100 37.04 22.52 12.53
N LYS A 101 36.30 23.63 12.56
CA LYS A 101 35.00 23.76 11.89
C LYS A 101 35.15 23.60 10.38
N LEU A 102 36.07 24.36 9.75
CA LEU A 102 36.33 24.26 8.31
C LEU A 102 36.69 22.83 7.90
N LYS A 103 37.54 22.16 8.68
CA LYS A 103 37.89 20.75 8.44
C LYS A 103 36.72 19.80 8.65
N GLY A 104 35.82 20.09 9.58
CA GLY A 104 34.58 19.36 9.80
C GLY A 104 33.65 19.47 8.59
N ASP A 105 33.47 20.69 8.06
CA ASP A 105 32.65 20.97 6.89
C ASP A 105 33.20 20.22 5.66
N GLU A 106 34.52 20.26 5.43
CA GLU A 106 35.16 19.48 4.35
C GLU A 106 34.93 17.97 4.47
N ARG A 107 35.03 17.41 5.69
CA ARG A 107 34.78 15.99 5.94
C ARG A 107 33.32 15.64 5.69
N PHE A 108 32.40 16.51 6.10
CA PHE A 108 30.97 16.31 5.89
C PHE A 108 30.62 16.34 4.41
N SER A 109 31.15 17.29 3.63
CA SER A 109 30.95 17.31 2.17
C SER A 109 31.40 16.02 1.50
N ARG A 110 32.59 15.51 1.83
CA ARG A 110 33.08 14.22 1.30
C ARG A 110 32.20 13.04 1.71
N TYR A 111 31.66 13.06 2.92
CA TYR A 111 30.71 12.05 3.36
C TYR A 111 29.43 12.08 2.53
N ILE A 112 28.86 13.27 2.27
CA ILE A 112 27.68 13.41 1.42
C ILE A 112 27.93 12.89 0.00
N ASP A 113 29.09 13.21 -0.58
CA ASP A 113 29.49 12.69 -1.90
C ASP A 113 29.57 11.16 -1.92
N ALA A 114 30.13 10.56 -0.87
CA ALA A 114 30.20 9.10 -0.72
C ALA A 114 28.81 8.47 -0.58
N VAL A 115 27.91 9.08 0.21
CA VAL A 115 26.51 8.64 0.35
C VAL A 115 25.78 8.72 -0.99
N LYS A 116 25.93 9.83 -1.72
CA LYS A 116 25.33 9.99 -3.05
C LYS A 116 25.78 8.88 -4.00
N GLY A 117 27.09 8.62 -4.06
CA GLY A 117 27.65 7.53 -4.86
C GLY A 117 27.17 6.14 -4.43
N GLN A 118 26.85 5.93 -3.14
CA GLN A 118 26.23 4.69 -2.69
C GLN A 118 24.78 4.55 -3.16
N LEU A 119 23.98 5.62 -3.04
CA LEU A 119 22.57 5.62 -3.46
C LEU A 119 22.42 5.42 -4.96
N GLU A 120 23.30 6.01 -5.78
CA GLU A 120 23.32 5.82 -7.24
C GLU A 120 23.62 4.37 -7.65
N ARG A 121 24.35 3.60 -6.82
CA ARG A 121 24.67 2.19 -7.07
C ARG A 121 23.51 1.23 -6.80
N ARG A 122 22.33 1.72 -6.40
CA ARG A 122 21.09 0.95 -6.16
C ARG A 122 21.22 -0.24 -5.20
N ARG A 123 22.29 -0.26 -4.41
CA ARG A 123 22.55 -1.23 -3.35
C ARG A 123 22.90 -0.43 -2.13
N SER A 124 21.94 -0.33 -1.23
CA SER A 124 22.12 0.44 -0.01
C SER A 124 23.04 -0.35 0.93
N ALA A 125 24.04 0.29 1.54
CA ALA A 125 24.84 -0.37 2.57
C ALA A 125 23.97 -0.83 3.77
N PHE A 126 22.78 -0.24 3.91
CA PHE A 126 21.73 -0.65 4.83
C PHE A 126 21.06 -1.97 4.41
N GLU A 127 20.93 -2.24 3.11
CA GLU A 127 20.37 -3.51 2.61
C GLU A 127 21.31 -4.68 2.87
N ASP A 128 22.62 -4.48 2.63
CA ASP A 128 23.65 -5.48 2.90
C ASP A 128 23.84 -5.74 4.42
N ALA A 129 23.57 -4.74 5.27
CA ALA A 129 23.77 -4.85 6.73
C ALA A 129 22.51 -5.30 7.49
N PHE A 130 21.32 -5.14 6.91
CA PHE A 130 20.05 -5.45 7.55
C PHE A 130 19.05 -6.04 6.55
N GLU A 131 19.32 -7.25 6.05
CA GLU A 131 18.40 -8.00 5.17
C GLU A 131 16.95 -8.06 5.74
N ASP A 132 16.81 -8.16 7.07
CA ASP A 132 15.51 -8.20 7.76
C ASP A 132 14.74 -6.85 7.77
N PHE A 133 15.38 -5.74 7.41
CA PHE A 133 14.79 -4.39 7.42
C PHE A 133 14.40 -3.87 6.04
N VAL A 134 14.94 -4.48 4.98
CA VAL A 134 14.63 -4.09 3.61
C VAL A 134 13.22 -4.57 3.29
N PRO A 135 12.31 -3.70 2.81
CA PRO A 135 11.06 -4.17 2.25
C PRO A 135 11.36 -5.12 1.08
N SER A 136 10.86 -6.36 1.15
CA SER A 136 11.07 -7.33 0.07
C SER A 136 10.14 -7.00 -1.10
N ALA A 137 10.37 -7.57 -2.28
CA ALA A 137 9.46 -7.42 -3.43
C ALA A 137 8.02 -7.83 -3.08
N GLU A 138 7.87 -8.80 -2.17
CA GLU A 138 6.57 -9.28 -1.65
C GLU A 138 5.86 -8.24 -0.76
N ASP A 139 6.62 -7.29 -0.18
CA ASP A 139 6.05 -6.16 0.53
C ASP A 139 5.51 -5.10 -0.44
N PHE A 140 6.03 -5.01 -1.66
CA PHE A 140 5.60 -4.00 -2.64
C PHE A 140 4.39 -4.45 -3.46
N PHE A 141 3.67 -3.47 -4.02
CA PHE A 141 2.57 -3.71 -4.95
C PHE A 141 3.07 -4.38 -6.22
N GLU A 142 2.57 -5.59 -6.51
CA GLU A 142 2.80 -6.23 -7.80
C GLU A 142 1.67 -5.92 -8.79
N ALA A 143 1.99 -5.94 -10.09
CA ALA A 143 0.99 -5.71 -11.15
C ALA A 143 -0.17 -6.74 -11.11
N LYS A 144 0.09 -7.92 -10.54
CA LYS A 144 -0.92 -8.96 -10.31
C LYS A 144 -1.95 -8.55 -9.25
N ASP A 145 -1.53 -7.84 -8.20
CA ASP A 145 -2.43 -7.32 -7.16
C ASP A 145 -3.41 -6.26 -7.72
N LEU A 146 -3.03 -5.58 -8.82
CA LEU A 146 -3.90 -4.62 -9.52
C LEU A 146 -4.93 -5.30 -10.43
N ALA A 147 -4.63 -6.49 -10.95
CA ALA A 147 -5.56 -7.26 -11.78
C ALA A 147 -6.73 -7.81 -10.95
N ASP A 148 -6.46 -8.18 -9.68
CA ASP A 148 -7.47 -8.64 -8.73
C ASP A 148 -8.50 -7.54 -8.37
N LEU A 149 -8.14 -6.26 -8.51
CA LEU A 149 -9.07 -5.12 -8.31
C LEU A 149 -10.05 -4.93 -9.47
N ASN A 150 -9.66 -5.34 -10.68
CA ASN A 150 -10.47 -5.14 -11.88
C ASN A 150 -11.43 -6.28 -12.17
N GLY A 151 -11.47 -7.33 -11.34
CA GLY A 151 -12.41 -8.44 -11.46
C GLY A 151 -12.36 -9.05 -12.86
N GLY A 152 -11.28 -9.76 -13.18
CA GLY A 152 -11.13 -10.63 -14.37
C GLY A 152 -12.16 -10.43 -15.47
N GLY A 153 -12.02 -9.33 -16.23
CA GLY A 153 -12.85 -9.07 -17.40
C GLY A 153 -12.58 -10.12 -18.47
N HIS A 154 -13.60 -10.96 -18.69
CA HIS A 154 -13.79 -11.90 -19.79
C HIS A 154 -12.84 -11.81 -20.99
N ALA A 155 -12.20 -12.95 -21.28
CA ALA A 155 -12.11 -13.49 -22.63
C ALA A 155 -13.01 -14.74 -22.70
#